data_AF-A0A7G8P6G0-F1
#
_entry.id   AF-A0A7G8P6G0-F1
#
_cell.length_a   1.000
_cell.length_b   1.000
_cell.length_c   1.000
_cell.angle_alpha   90.00
_cell.angle_beta   90.00
_cell.angle_gamma   90.00
#
_symmetry.space_group_name_H-M   'P 1'
#
loop_
_entity.id
_entity.type
_entity.pdbx_description
1 polymer ?
#
loop_
_entity_poly.entity_id
_entity_poly.type
_entity_poly.pdbx_seq_one_letter_code
_entity_poly.pdbx_strand_id
1 'polypeptide(L)'
;MHLEFVPTDAPDRDDPDIQFGVAPEQITTELLELCEQFLRQASPLVHTELRQFLTEQGYHPAALGWFIDALGFTTLHRTAPDGGASR
;
A
#
# COMPACT_ATOMS: atom_id res chain seq x y z
N MET A 1 27.39 23.44 -24.94
CA MET A 1 25.94 23.51 -24.68
C MET A 1 25.66 22.64 -23.46
N HIS A 2 25.84 23.18 -22.25
CA HIS A 2 25.61 22.45 -20.99
C HIS A 2 24.24 22.93 -20.49
N LEU A 3 23.22 22.08 -20.63
CA LEU A 3 21.88 22.37 -20.12
C LEU A 3 21.84 21.94 -18.65
N GLU A 4 22.02 22.92 -17.76
CA GLU A 4 21.85 22.74 -16.32
C GLU A 4 20.36 22.56 -16.06
N PHE A 5 19.95 21.34 -15.68
CA PHE A 5 18.60 21.05 -15.21
C PHE A 5 18.47 21.67 -13.82
N VAL A 6 18.08 22.95 -13.75
CA VAL A 6 17.62 23.56 -12.50
C VAL A 6 16.25 22.96 -12.20
N PRO A 7 16.08 22.19 -11.11
CA PRO A 7 14.76 21.79 -10.64
C PRO A 7 14.08 23.06 -10.12
N THR A 8 13.45 23.81 -11.01
CA THR A 8 12.47 24.81 -10.64
C THR A 8 11.25 24.04 -10.13
N ASP A 9 10.87 24.33 -8.89
CA ASP A 9 9.64 23.86 -8.23
C ASP A 9 9.72 22.48 -7.54
N ALA A 10 10.71 22.30 -6.64
CA ALA A 10 10.46 21.44 -5.49
C ALA A 10 9.57 22.25 -4.53
N PRO A 11 8.38 21.77 -4.14
CA PRO A 11 7.53 22.48 -3.20
C PRO A 11 8.31 22.72 -1.90
N ASP A 12 8.26 23.97 -1.42
CA ASP A 12 8.93 24.38 -0.20
C ASP A 12 8.39 23.56 0.97
N ARG A 13 9.28 22.81 1.62
CA ARG A 13 8.92 21.82 2.64
C ARG A 13 8.39 22.47 3.92
N ASP A 14 8.55 23.79 4.06
CA ASP A 14 8.13 24.62 5.18
C ASP A 14 6.88 25.48 4.86
N ASP A 15 6.25 25.27 3.71
CA ASP A 15 4.99 25.95 3.38
C ASP A 15 3.84 25.46 4.30
N PRO A 16 3.24 26.34 5.13
CA PRO A 16 2.21 25.95 6.09
C PRO A 16 0.85 25.60 5.43
N ASP A 17 0.69 25.89 4.13
CA ASP A 17 -0.46 25.48 3.31
C ASP A 17 -0.26 24.07 2.74
N ILE A 18 0.98 23.56 2.70
CA ILE A 18 1.27 22.14 2.45
C ILE A 18 1.10 21.37 3.76
N GLN A 19 -0.15 21.26 4.19
CA GLN A 19 -0.55 20.17 5.08
C GLN A 19 -0.34 18.86 4.30
N PHE A 20 0.81 18.21 4.48
CA PHE A 20 0.92 16.76 4.33
C PHE A 20 0.07 16.10 5.44
N GLY A 21 -1.23 16.41 5.46
CA GLY A 21 -2.19 16.13 6.52
C GLY A 21 -2.83 14.76 6.38
N VAL A 22 -2.12 13.82 5.76
CA VAL A 22 -2.56 12.42 5.74
C VAL A 22 -1.63 11.67 6.68
N ALA A 23 -2.19 11.20 7.80
CA ALA A 23 -1.45 10.40 8.75
C ALA A 23 -0.77 9.23 8.00
N PRO A 24 0.51 8.91 8.25
CA PRO A 24 1.21 7.81 7.57
C PRO A 24 0.43 6.50 7.60
N GLU A 25 -0.37 6.30 8.63
CA GLU A 25 -1.28 5.17 8.82
C GLU A 25 -2.42 5.16 7.79
N GLN A 26 -2.99 6.32 7.45
CA GLN A 26 -4.02 6.45 6.42
C GLN A 26 -3.44 6.13 5.04
N ILE A 27 -2.29 6.71 4.67
CA ILE A 27 -1.61 6.44 3.39
C ILE A 27 -1.31 4.94 3.25
N THR A 28 -0.79 4.32 4.31
CA THR A 28 -0.47 2.89 4.28
C THR A 28 -1.72 2.03 4.15
N THR A 29 -2.86 2.44 4.73
CA THR A 29 -4.14 1.73 4.56
C THR A 29 -4.63 1.80 3.13
N GLU A 30 -4.66 3.00 2.56
CA GLU A 30 -5.11 3.22 1.18
C GLU A 30 -4.25 2.42 0.19
N LEU A 31 -2.93 2.37 0.41
CA LEU A 31 -2.03 1.55 -0.41
C LEU A 31 -2.34 0.06 -0.30
N LEU A 32 -2.61 -0.45 0.91
CA LEU A 32 -2.97 -1.86 1.10
C LEU A 32 -4.31 -2.19 0.43
N GLU A 33 -5.29 -1.30 0.50
CA GLU A 33 -6.57 -1.42 -0.21
C GLU A 33 -6.41 -1.47 -1.73
N LEU A 34 -5.60 -0.56 -2.28
CA LEU A 34 -5.31 -0.54 -3.71
C LEU A 34 -4.59 -1.82 -4.15
N CYS A 35 -3.64 -2.30 -3.35
CA CYS A 35 -2.97 -3.58 -3.61
C CYS A 35 -3.94 -4.76 -3.58
N GLU A 36 -4.82 -4.84 -2.58
CA GLU A 36 -5.83 -5.90 -2.49
C GLU A 36 -6.76 -5.88 -3.71
N GLN A 37 -7.32 -4.71 -4.04
CA GLN A 37 -8.23 -4.56 -5.18
C GLN A 37 -7.56 -4.90 -6.50
N PHE A 38 -6.34 -4.43 -6.71
CA PHE A 38 -5.55 -4.77 -7.89
C PHE A 38 -5.35 -6.28 -7.99
N LEU A 39 -4.90 -6.92 -6.90
CA LEU A 39 -4.64 -8.36 -6.91
C LEU A 39 -5.92 -9.19 -7.07
N ARG A 40 -7.07 -8.73 -6.57
CA ARG A 40 -8.36 -9.42 -6.81
C ARG A 40 -8.82 -9.36 -8.26
N GLN A 41 -8.50 -8.27 -8.96
CA GLN A 41 -8.88 -8.06 -10.37
C GLN A 41 -7.77 -8.45 -11.36
N ALA A 42 -6.58 -8.77 -10.85
CA ALA A 42 -5.43 -9.09 -11.66
C ALA A 42 -5.66 -10.33 -12.53
N SER A 43 -4.98 -10.36 -13.67
CA SER A 43 -5.07 -11.50 -14.58
C SER A 43 -4.48 -12.77 -13.95
N PRO A 44 -4.89 -13.97 -14.41
CA PRO A 44 -4.35 -15.24 -13.93
C PRO A 44 -2.82 -15.35 -14.10
N LEU A 45 -2.26 -14.63 -15.07
CA LEU A 45 -0.81 -14.54 -15.26
C LEU A 45 -0.14 -13.86 -14.06
N VAL A 46 -0.64 -12.71 -13.63
CA VAL A 46 -0.11 -11.99 -12.46
C VAL A 46 -0.21 -12.85 -11.19
N HIS A 47 -1.30 -13.58 -11.01
CA HIS A 47 -1.42 -14.55 -9.90
C HIS A 47 -0.39 -15.67 -9.97
N THR A 48 -0.05 -16.12 -11.17
CA THR A 48 0.96 -17.16 -11.38
C THR A 48 2.35 -16.63 -11.03
N GLU A 49 2.70 -15.45 -11.51
CA GLU A 49 3.98 -14.80 -11.20
C GLU A 49 4.11 -14.52 -9.69
N LEU A 50 3.06 -13.99 -9.06
CA LEU A 50 3.06 -13.74 -7.61
C LEU A 50 3.18 -15.05 -6.82
N ARG A 51 2.54 -16.14 -7.26
CA ARG A 51 2.70 -17.45 -6.63
C ARG A 51 4.14 -17.95 -6.75
N GLN A 52 4.76 -17.80 -7.92
CA GLN A 52 6.16 -18.20 -8.13
C GLN A 52 7.08 -17.40 -7.22
N PHE A 53 6.93 -16.08 -7.19
CA PHE A 53 7.69 -15.20 -6.31
C PHE A 53 7.57 -15.63 -4.83
N LEU A 54 6.34 -15.86 -4.34
CA LEU A 54 6.14 -16.34 -2.97
C LEU A 54 6.82 -17.69 -2.72
N THR A 55 6.81 -18.58 -3.70
CA THR A 55 7.47 -19.89 -3.61
C THR A 55 8.99 -19.75 -3.55
N GLU A 56 9.57 -18.84 -4.33
CA GLU A 56 11.01 -18.52 -4.29
C GLU A 56 11.45 -17.93 -2.95
N GLN A 57 10.56 -17.21 -2.27
CA GLN A 57 10.78 -16.72 -0.91
C GLN A 57 10.56 -17.80 0.18
N GLY A 58 10.24 -19.04 -0.21
CA GLY A 58 10.05 -20.16 0.71
C GLY A 58 8.62 -20.31 1.26
N TYR A 59 7.66 -19.53 0.76
CA TYR A 59 6.25 -19.69 1.11
C TYR A 59 5.61 -20.80 0.29
N HIS A 60 4.57 -21.43 0.83
CA HIS A 60 3.89 -22.53 0.15
C HIS A 60 3.15 -22.00 -1.10
N PRO A 61 3.06 -22.68 -2.25
CA PRO A 61 2.30 -22.23 -3.43
C PRO A 61 0.79 -21.95 -3.19
N ALA A 62 0.19 -22.48 -2.13
CA ALA A 62 -1.14 -22.07 -1.67
C ALA A 62 -1.15 -20.67 -1.02
N ALA A 63 0.00 -20.00 -0.95
CA ALA A 63 0.19 -18.79 -0.17
C ALA A 63 -0.52 -17.57 -0.72
N LEU A 64 -0.77 -17.58 -2.02
CA LEU A 64 -1.41 -16.47 -2.71
C LEU A 64 -2.75 -16.09 -2.08
N GLY A 65 -3.56 -17.08 -1.68
CA GLY A 65 -4.85 -16.85 -1.04
C GLY A 65 -4.71 -16.12 0.29
N TRP A 66 -3.92 -16.68 1.23
CA TRP A 66 -3.72 -16.05 2.53
C TRP A 66 -3.02 -14.70 2.44
N PHE A 67 -2.15 -14.50 1.44
CA PHE A 67 -1.49 -13.22 1.21
C PHE A 67 -2.51 -12.13 0.87
N ILE A 68 -3.43 -12.41 -0.07
CA ILE A 68 -4.48 -11.47 -0.45
C ILE A 68 -5.46 -11.25 0.71
N ASP A 69 -5.84 -12.32 1.42
CA ASP A 69 -6.70 -12.21 2.60
C ASP A 69 -6.05 -11.39 3.74
N ALA A 70 -4.73 -11.51 3.93
CA ALA A 70 -3.98 -10.73 4.91
C ALA A 70 -3.94 -9.24 4.57
N LEU A 71 -3.88 -8.87 3.28
CA LEU A 71 -4.00 -7.47 2.85
C LEU A 71 -5.36 -6.90 3.26
N GLY A 72 -6.46 -7.61 2.99
CA GLY A 72 -7.79 -7.16 3.40
C GLY A 72 -7.98 -7.10 4.92
N PHE A 73 -7.45 -8.08 5.65
CA PHE A 73 -7.53 -8.11 7.12
C PHE A 73 -6.76 -6.96 7.77
N THR A 74 -5.57 -6.63 7.27
CA THR A 74 -4.75 -5.53 7.80
C THR A 74 -5.39 -4.17 7.57
N THR A 75 -6.05 -3.98 6.42
CA THR A 75 -6.89 -2.81 6.16
C THR A 75 -8.07 -2.70 7.13
N LEU A 76 -8.84 -3.78 7.30
CA LEU A 76 -10.02 -3.81 8.17
C LEU A 76 -9.67 -3.53 9.64
N HIS A 77 -8.56 -4.09 10.13
CA HIS A 77 -8.10 -3.86 11.49
C HIS A 77 -7.60 -2.43 11.75
N ARG A 78 -7.16 -1.71 10.71
CA ARG A 78 -6.70 -0.32 10.85
C ARG A 78 -7.81 0.70 10.71
N THR A 79 -8.86 0.35 9.96
CA THR A 79 -10.07 1.19 9.80
C THR A 79 -11.09 0.99 10.90
N ALA A 80 -10.98 -0.09 11.71
CA ALA A 80 -11.73 -0.22 12.94
C ALA A 80 -11.39 0.98 13.85
N PRO A 81 -12.34 1.91 14.10
CA PRO A 81 -12.09 2.98 15.04
C PRO A 81 -11.80 2.33 16.39
N ASP A 82 -10.81 2.87 17.11
CA ASP A 82 -10.66 2.65 18.54
C ASP A 82 -12.02 2.88 19.18
N GLY A 83 -12.71 1.78 19.45
CA GLY A 83 -13.97 1.75 20.15
C GLY A 83 -13.67 2.08 21.60
N GLY A 84 -13.37 3.35 21.86
CA GLY A 84 -13.32 3.98 23.17
C GLY A 84 -14.71 3.97 23.80
N ALA A 85 -15.20 2.78 24.09
CA ALA A 85 -16.23 2.51 25.09
C ALA A 85 -15.51 2.42 26.44
N SER A 86 -15.32 3.56 27.08
CA SER A 86 -14.95 3.70 28.50
C SER A 86 -15.24 5.17 28.84
N ARG A 87 -16.00 5.54 29.87
CA ARG A 87 -16.62 4.85 30.99
C ARG A 87 -17.54 5.88 31.66
#